data_AF-A0A0S9KEB5-F1
#
_entry.id   AF-A0A0S9KEB5-F1
#
_cell.length_a   1.000
_cell.length_b   1.000
_cell.length_c   1.000
_cell.angle_alpha   90.00
_cell.angle_beta   90.00
_cell.angle_gamma   90.00
#
_symmetry.space_group_name_H-M   'P 1'
#
loop_
_entity.id
_entity.type
_entity.pdbx_description
1 polymer ?
#
loop_
_entity_poly.entity_id
_entity_poly.type
_entity_poly.pdbx_seq_one_letter_code
_entity_poly.pdbx_strand_id
1 'polypeptide(L)'
;MNDEAQPASLTLDGSSLLSKWGFGDGDLVHDWYADQATVGWWPRPFDHHDVLIDLVKTHLIPAVAAAGHAFIVYVIPTNHNPIRFSELDGQIVEHRRSKLTIDVYVTVTPEQIQEAIDRVKGAAA
;
A
#
# COMPACT_ATOMS: atom_id res chain seq x y z
N MET A 1 19.77 11.25 27.05
CA MET A 1 18.92 11.82 26.00
C MET A 1 18.38 10.63 25.25
N ASN A 2 17.09 10.34 25.38
CA ASN A 2 16.49 9.27 24.59
C ASN A 2 16.27 9.86 23.21
N ASP A 3 17.03 9.40 22.22
CA ASP A 3 16.67 9.60 20.82
C ASP A 3 15.35 8.85 20.62
N GLU A 4 14.25 9.58 20.55
CA GLU A 4 13.01 9.04 20.01
C GLU A 4 13.31 8.68 18.56
N ALA A 5 13.46 7.39 18.26
CA ALA A 5 13.65 6.92 16.90
C ALA A 5 12.45 7.43 16.08
N GLN A 6 12.73 8.28 15.09
CA GLN A 6 11.68 8.76 14.21
C GLN A 6 11.07 7.57 13.45
N PRO A 7 9.75 7.57 13.24
CA PRO A 7 9.12 6.50 12.49
C PRO A 7 9.72 6.36 11.09
N ALA A 8 9.88 5.12 10.63
CA ALA A 8 10.50 4.84 9.34
C ALA A 8 9.54 5.19 8.19
N SER A 9 10.06 5.51 7.01
CA SER A 9 9.25 5.59 5.78
C SER A 9 8.86 4.20 5.26
N LEU A 10 7.80 4.11 4.46
CA LEU A 10 7.45 2.92 3.69
C LEU A 10 7.79 3.08 2.21
N THR A 11 8.17 1.99 1.55
CA THR A 11 8.29 1.96 0.08
C THR A 11 7.13 1.17 -0.52
N LEU A 12 6.35 1.85 -1.36
CA LEU A 12 5.33 1.24 -2.22
C LEU A 12 5.99 0.81 -3.53
N ASP A 13 6.07 -0.50 -3.76
CA ASP A 13 6.59 -1.08 -4.99
C ASP A 13 5.45 -1.39 -5.97
N GLY A 14 5.50 -0.82 -7.17
CA GLY A 14 4.56 -1.07 -8.27
C GLY A 14 4.38 -2.55 -8.59
N SER A 15 5.42 -3.36 -8.45
CA SER A 15 5.37 -4.81 -8.72
C SER A 15 4.36 -5.52 -7.81
N SER A 16 4.08 -4.97 -6.63
CA SER A 16 3.08 -5.51 -5.71
C SER A 16 1.66 -5.47 -6.28
N LEU A 17 1.34 -4.51 -7.16
CA LEU A 17 0.04 -4.44 -7.84
C LEU A 17 -0.18 -5.60 -8.81
N LEU A 18 0.87 -6.30 -9.22
CA LEU A 18 0.83 -7.44 -10.14
C LEU A 18 0.69 -8.78 -9.42
N SER A 19 0.71 -8.80 -8.09
CA SER A 19 0.77 -10.01 -7.27
C SER A 19 -0.41 -10.13 -6.31
N LYS A 20 -0.91 -11.36 -6.15
CA LYS A 20 -1.87 -11.72 -5.10
C LYS A 20 -1.29 -11.43 -3.72
N TRP A 21 0.01 -11.65 -3.55
CA TRP A 21 0.74 -11.50 -2.29
C TRP A 21 1.57 -10.21 -2.23
N GLY A 22 1.26 -9.24 -3.10
CA GLY A 22 1.94 -7.94 -3.11
C GLY A 22 1.79 -7.19 -1.79
N PHE A 23 2.70 -6.26 -1.51
CA PHE A 23 2.73 -5.48 -0.27
C PHE A 23 2.73 -6.34 1.00
N GLY A 24 3.50 -7.44 1.00
CA GLY A 24 3.53 -8.37 2.14
C GLY A 24 2.16 -9.00 2.38
N ASP A 25 1.51 -9.48 1.31
CA ASP A 25 0.13 -9.98 1.35
C ASP A 25 -0.95 -8.95 1.74
N GLY A 26 -0.64 -7.65 1.65
CA GLY A 26 -1.50 -6.56 2.11
C GLY A 26 -1.13 -6.04 3.51
N ASP A 27 -0.20 -6.70 4.19
CA ASP A 27 0.18 -6.40 5.57
C ASP A 27 1.26 -5.32 5.69
N LEU A 28 1.73 -4.70 4.60
CA LEU A 28 2.78 -3.68 4.65
C LEU A 28 2.53 -2.56 5.70
N VAL A 29 1.30 -2.04 5.77
CA VAL A 29 0.91 -1.01 6.75
C VAL A 29 0.78 -1.60 8.16
N HIS A 30 0.33 -2.85 8.25
CA HIS A 30 0.27 -3.59 9.51
C HIS A 30 1.66 -3.73 10.12
N ASP A 31 2.60 -4.24 9.35
CA ASP A 31 3.97 -4.52 9.77
C ASP A 31 4.70 -3.24 10.16
N TRP A 32 4.55 -2.19 9.33
CA TRP A 32 5.06 -0.88 9.67
C TRP A 32 4.52 -0.36 11.00
N TYR A 33 3.20 -0.43 11.22
CA TYR A 33 2.61 0.05 12.47
C TYR A 33 3.10 -0.76 13.67
N ALA A 34 3.25 -2.09 13.51
CA ALA A 34 3.76 -2.97 14.54
C ALA A 34 5.21 -2.66 14.94
N ASP A 35 6.05 -2.27 13.99
CA ASP A 35 7.45 -1.90 14.23
C ASP A 35 7.58 -0.53 14.93
N GLN A 36 6.62 0.37 14.73
CA GLN A 36 6.62 1.71 15.33
C GLN A 36 5.93 1.79 16.70
N ALA A 37 4.94 0.93 16.94
CA ALA A 37 4.15 1.00 18.16
C ALA A 37 4.93 0.42 19.37
N THR A 38 5.33 1.28 20.30
CA THR A 38 5.71 0.86 21.67
C THR A 38 4.54 0.26 22.45
N VAL A 39 3.31 0.39 21.92
CA VAL A 39 2.05 -0.03 22.53
C VAL A 39 1.30 -0.98 21.61
N GLY A 40 1.45 -2.28 21.88
CA GLY A 40 0.47 -3.34 21.64
C GLY A 40 0.01 -3.61 20.20
N TRP A 41 0.21 -4.84 19.75
CA TRP A 41 -0.22 -5.39 18.46
C TRP A 41 -1.72 -5.24 18.09
N TRP A 42 -2.61 -4.90 19.04
CA TRP A 42 -4.07 -4.90 18.82
C TRP A 42 -4.85 -4.23 19.98
N PRO A 43 -6.05 -3.65 19.74
CA PRO A 43 -6.64 -3.33 18.43
C PRO A 43 -6.07 -2.05 17.82
N ARG A 44 -5.82 -2.07 16.51
CA ARG A 44 -5.50 -0.85 15.77
C ARG A 44 -6.77 0.01 15.66
N PRO A 45 -6.68 1.34 15.78
CA PRO A 45 -7.83 2.22 15.64
C PRO A 45 -8.22 2.48 14.17
N PHE A 46 -7.76 1.66 13.23
CA PHE A 46 -8.01 1.80 11.78
C PHE A 46 -7.86 0.45 11.06
N ASP A 47 -8.48 0.32 9.89
CA ASP A 47 -8.21 -0.81 8.98
C ASP A 47 -6.96 -0.52 8.13
N HIS A 48 -5.92 -1.32 8.33
CA HIS A 48 -4.68 -1.26 7.58
C HIS A 48 -4.85 -1.48 6.06
N HIS A 49 -5.84 -2.28 5.62
CA HIS A 49 -6.09 -2.48 4.19
C HIS A 49 -6.62 -1.21 3.54
N ASP A 50 -7.53 -0.50 4.22
CA ASP A 50 -8.05 0.78 3.73
C ASP A 50 -6.95 1.84 3.68
N VAL A 51 -6.06 1.87 4.67
CA VAL A 51 -4.89 2.76 4.65
C VAL A 51 -3.94 2.40 3.51
N LEU A 52 -3.66 1.12 3.27
CA LEU A 52 -2.84 0.69 2.13
C LEU A 52 -3.48 1.08 0.79
N ILE A 53 -4.79 0.89 0.64
CA ILE A 53 -5.54 1.31 -0.56
C ILE A 53 -5.41 2.82 -0.77
N ASP A 54 -5.58 3.62 0.29
CA ASP A 54 -5.47 5.08 0.23
C ASP A 54 -4.07 5.53 -0.18
N LEU A 55 -3.03 4.96 0.45
CA LEU A 55 -1.62 5.25 0.12
C LEU A 55 -1.29 4.89 -1.34
N VAL A 56 -1.72 3.70 -1.80
CA VAL A 56 -1.50 3.27 -3.18
C VAL A 56 -2.21 4.20 -4.16
N LYS A 57 -3.49 4.53 -3.92
CA LYS A 57 -4.24 5.42 -4.81
C LYS A 57 -3.71 6.85 -4.82
N THR A 58 -3.22 7.33 -3.68
CA THR A 58 -2.75 8.72 -3.52
C THR A 58 -1.33 8.91 -4.06
N HIS A 59 -0.46 7.92 -3.89
CA HIS A 59 0.97 8.08 -4.17
C HIS A 59 1.47 7.19 -5.31
N LEU A 60 1.16 5.88 -5.30
CA LEU A 60 1.71 4.94 -6.27
C LEU A 60 1.01 5.01 -7.63
N ILE A 61 -0.32 5.03 -7.66
CA ILE A 61 -1.11 5.06 -8.90
C ILE A 61 -0.78 6.29 -9.77
N PRO A 62 -0.69 7.52 -9.23
CA PRO A 62 -0.24 8.67 -10.01
C PRO A 62 1.19 8.53 -10.53
N ALA A 63 2.09 7.92 -9.76
CA ALA A 63 3.46 7.67 -10.20
C ALA A 63 3.53 6.67 -11.36
N VAL A 64 2.73 5.59 -11.30
CA VAL A 64 2.60 4.62 -12.40
C VAL A 64 2.07 5.28 -13.67
N ALA A 65 1.04 6.13 -13.56
CA ALA A 65 0.50 6.89 -14.69
C ALA A 65 1.53 7.88 -15.26
N ALA A 66 2.27 8.58 -14.39
CA ALA A 66 3.33 9.51 -14.81
C ALA A 66 4.50 8.82 -15.51
N ALA A 67 4.76 7.54 -15.18
CA ALA A 67 5.72 6.69 -15.88
C ALA A 67 5.24 6.23 -17.27
N GLY A 68 4.00 6.55 -17.66
CA GLY A 68 3.46 6.26 -19.00
C GLY A 68 2.75 4.91 -19.14
N HIS A 69 2.51 4.21 -18.03
CA HIS A 69 1.78 2.94 -18.05
C HIS A 69 0.26 3.15 -18.15
N ALA A 70 -0.38 2.32 -18.96
CA ALA A 70 -1.84 2.19 -18.98
C ALA A 70 -2.25 1.01 -18.08
N PHE A 71 -3.26 1.17 -17.24
CA PHE A 71 -3.65 0.10 -16.31
C PHE A 71 -5.14 0.12 -15.99
N ILE A 72 -5.64 -1.03 -15.55
CA ILE A 72 -6.94 -1.14 -14.88
C ILE A 72 -6.66 -1.60 -13.45
N VAL A 73 -7.01 -0.78 -12.47
CA VAL A 73 -6.86 -1.08 -11.05
C VAL A 73 -8.21 -1.49 -10.45
N TYR A 74 -8.18 -2.45 -9.54
CA TYR A 74 -9.36 -2.85 -8.78
C TYR A 74 -9.00 -3.08 -7.31
N VAL A 75 -10.02 -2.90 -6.46
CA VAL A 75 -9.95 -3.17 -5.02
C VAL A 75 -10.72 -4.44 -4.74
N ILE A 76 -10.18 -5.30 -3.88
CA ILE A 76 -10.81 -6.55 -3.48
C ILE A 76 -10.67 -6.73 -1.96
N PRO A 77 -11.77 -6.70 -1.19
CA PRO A 77 -11.73 -6.89 0.25
C PRO A 77 -11.57 -8.39 0.57
N THR A 78 -10.33 -8.87 0.53
CA THR A 78 -9.96 -10.25 0.87
C THR A 78 -8.80 -10.27 1.85
N ASN A 79 -8.47 -11.44 2.39
CA ASN A 79 -7.36 -11.66 3.31
C ASN A 79 -5.95 -11.61 2.64
N HIS A 80 -5.82 -10.90 1.52
CA HIS A 80 -4.62 -10.80 0.70
C HIS A 80 -4.60 -9.40 0.07
N ASN A 81 -3.49 -9.01 -0.57
CA ASN A 81 -3.27 -7.68 -1.18
C ASN A 81 -4.58 -7.01 -1.68
N PRO A 82 -5.08 -5.98 -1.00
CA PRO A 82 -6.43 -5.46 -1.23
C PRO A 82 -6.56 -4.64 -2.52
N ILE A 83 -5.46 -4.29 -3.19
CA ILE A 83 -5.46 -3.47 -4.41
C ILE A 83 -4.49 -4.01 -5.45
N ARG A 84 -4.98 -4.25 -6.67
CA ARG A 84 -4.22 -4.92 -7.74
C ARG A 84 -4.56 -4.35 -9.11
N PHE A 85 -3.68 -4.55 -10.07
CA PHE A 85 -3.99 -4.33 -11.48
C PHE A 85 -4.67 -5.56 -12.07
N SER A 86 -5.81 -5.43 -12.76
CA SER A 86 -6.34 -6.49 -13.61
C SER A 86 -5.70 -6.46 -15.01
N GLU A 87 -5.20 -5.29 -15.42
CA GLU A 87 -4.51 -5.07 -16.70
C GLU A 87 -3.38 -4.06 -16.52
N LEU A 88 -2.25 -4.29 -17.21
CA LEU A 88 -1.14 -3.36 -17.36
C LEU A 88 -0.66 -3.38 -18.82
N ASP A 89 -0.60 -2.21 -19.46
CA ASP A 89 -0.18 -1.98 -20.84
C ASP A 89 -0.86 -2.92 -21.85
N GLY A 90 -2.19 -3.08 -21.73
CA GLY A 90 -2.98 -3.94 -22.61
C GLY A 90 -2.89 -5.44 -22.27
N GLN A 91 -2.15 -5.82 -21.23
CA GLN A 91 -1.93 -7.22 -20.84
C GLN A 91 -2.64 -7.56 -19.53
N ILE A 92 -3.39 -8.66 -19.54
CA ILE A 92 -4.06 -9.18 -18.35
C ILE A 92 -3.04 -9.66 -17.32
N VAL A 93 -3.27 -9.28 -16.07
CA VAL A 93 -2.41 -9.64 -14.93
C VAL A 93 -2.87 -10.97 -14.35
N GLU A 94 -1.96 -11.95 -14.36
CA GLU A 94 -2.16 -13.25 -13.70
C GLU A 94 -1.63 -13.22 -12.26
N HIS A 95 -2.40 -12.74 -11.27
CA HIS A 95 -1.89 -12.38 -9.93
C HIS A 95 -1.12 -13.46 -9.17
N ARG A 96 -1.32 -14.75 -9.49
CA ARG A 96 -0.58 -15.84 -8.83
C ARG A 96 0.80 -16.08 -9.45
N ARG A 97 1.02 -15.67 -10.70
CA ARG A 97 2.20 -16.00 -11.52
C ARG A 97 2.45 -14.95 -12.62
N SER A 98 2.25 -13.67 -12.31
CA SER A 98 2.40 -12.61 -13.31
C SER A 98 3.84 -12.63 -13.84
N LYS A 99 3.97 -12.50 -15.16
CA LYS A 99 5.26 -12.32 -15.83
C LYS A 99 5.52 -10.86 -16.20
N LEU A 100 4.54 -9.99 -15.92
CA LEU A 100 4.66 -8.57 -16.17
C LEU A 100 5.57 -7.94 -15.11
N THR A 101 6.20 -6.85 -15.49
CA THR A 101 7.14 -6.11 -14.64
C THR A 101 6.81 -4.63 -14.69
N ILE A 102 7.02 -3.95 -13.57
CA ILE A 102 6.90 -2.51 -13.47
C ILE A 102 7.89 -2.02 -12.42
N ASP A 103 8.73 -1.08 -12.82
CA ASP A 103 9.82 -0.56 -11.99
C ASP A 103 9.47 0.86 -11.50
N VAL A 104 8.40 0.94 -10.71
CA VAL A 104 7.93 2.19 -10.10
C VAL A 104 7.94 2.05 -8.59
N TYR A 105 8.67 2.91 -7.92
CA TYR A 105 8.83 2.89 -6.46
C TYR A 105 8.46 4.26 -5.90
N VAL A 106 7.64 4.26 -4.85
CA VAL A 106 7.27 5.49 -4.15
C VAL A 106 7.58 5.35 -2.68
N THR A 107 8.41 6.24 -2.15
CA THR A 107 8.63 6.34 -0.70
C THR A 107 7.55 7.24 -0.11
N VAL A 108 6.79 6.71 0.85
CA VAL A 108 5.83 7.47 1.64
C VAL A 108 6.38 7.73 3.03
N THR A 109 6.32 8.99 3.47
CA THR A 109 6.85 9.41 4.77
C THR A 109 5.89 9.05 5.90
N PRO A 110 6.35 9.01 7.17
CA PRO A 110 5.47 8.81 8.32
C PRO A 110 4.29 9.77 8.38
N GLU A 111 4.51 11.04 8.02
CA GLU A 111 3.46 12.06 7.98
C GLU A 111 2.38 11.69 6.95
N GLN A 112 2.78 11.24 5.75
CA GLN A 112 1.84 10.82 4.72
C GLN A 112 1.06 9.55 5.13
N ILE A 113 1.70 8.64 5.86
CA ILE A 113 1.04 7.47 6.45
C ILE A 113 0.02 7.91 7.50
N GLN A 114 0.38 8.87 8.36
CA GLN A 114 -0.55 9.41 9.37
C GLN A 114 -1.73 10.14 8.73
N GLU A 115 -1.49 10.95 7.69
CA GLU A 115 -2.56 11.59 6.93
C GLU A 115 -3.51 10.58 6.29
N ALA A 116 -3.00 9.46 5.77
CA ALA A 116 -3.82 8.37 5.24
C ALA A 116 -4.68 7.72 6.32
N ILE A 117 -4.10 7.46 7.50
CA ILE A 117 -4.84 6.96 8.67
C ILE A 117 -5.98 7.92 9.05
N ASP A 118 -5.71 9.22 9.08
CA ASP A 118 -6.71 10.23 9.45
C ASP A 118 -7.83 10.34 8.41
N ARG A 119 -7.51 10.24 7.11
CA ARG A 119 -8.51 10.16 6.03
C ARG A 119 -9.43 8.95 6.18
N VAL A 120 -8.86 7.77 6.44
CA VAL A 120 -9.62 6.53 6.60
C VAL A 120 -10.53 6.59 7.83
N LYS A 121 -10.03 7.11 8.96
CA LYS A 121 -10.84 7.29 10.17
C LYS A 121 -11.96 8.32 9.97
N GLY A 122 -11.68 9.42 9.29
CA GLY A 122 -12.65 10.47 9.02
C GLY A 122 -13.75 10.06 8.05
N ALA A 123 -13.48 9.11 7.14
CA ALA A 123 -14.48 8.55 6.23
C ALA A 123 -15.44 7.55 6.89
N ALA A 124 -15.10 7.05 8.09
CA ALA A 124 -15.91 6.10 8.86
C ALA A 124 -16.84 6.76 9.90
N ALA A 125 -16.89 8.10 9.95
CA ALA A 125 -17.74 8.91 10.84
C ALA A 125 -18.95 9.48 10.09
#